data_AF-A0A435GK98-F1
#
_entry.id   AF-A0A435GK98-F1
#
_cell.length_a   1.000
_cell.length_b   1.000
_cell.length_c   1.000
_cell.angle_alpha   90.00
_cell.angle_beta   90.00
_cell.angle_gamma   90.00
#
_symmetry.space_group_name_H-M   'P 1'
#
loop_
_entity.id
_entity.type
_entity.pdbx_description
1 polymer ?
#
loop_
_entity_poly.entity_id
_entity_poly.type
_entity_poly.pdbx_seq_one_letter_code
_entity_poly.pdbx_strand_id
1 'polypeptide(L)'
;TSDTTFVDFVNILQHRMIALYYRAWADAHPAVQAERAVGGRVRAMLEAMAGIGLPGTQDPNLDTVKLRQAASLANQVDGPERLTLFLAEAFKAPVQIKEFISAWITVPTGLQTRLAKAFAGLGKGATIGPRVFSRQSRIELRVGPLGYEEFK
;
A
#
# COMPACT_ATOMS: atom_id res chain seq x y z
N THR A 1 -0.87 -55.57 -39.62
CA THR A 1 -0.48 -54.16 -39.43
C THR A 1 -1.58 -53.54 -38.60
N SER A 2 -1.34 -53.30 -37.31
CA SER A 2 -2.40 -52.83 -36.41
C SER A 2 -2.58 -51.32 -36.57
N ASP A 3 -3.80 -50.89 -36.84
CA ASP A 3 -4.18 -49.48 -36.96
C ASP A 3 -4.13 -48.81 -35.57
N THR A 4 -3.30 -47.77 -35.43
CA THR A 4 -3.11 -47.02 -34.17
C THR A 4 -3.93 -45.73 -34.13
N THR A 5 -4.68 -45.39 -35.18
CA THR A 5 -5.33 -44.07 -35.33
C THR A 5 -6.26 -43.73 -34.16
N PHE A 6 -7.01 -44.71 -33.65
CA PHE A 6 -7.88 -44.50 -32.48
C PHE A 6 -7.10 -44.27 -31.18
N VAL A 7 -5.98 -44.99 -31.00
CA VAL A 7 -5.09 -44.84 -29.84
C VAL A 7 -4.45 -43.45 -29.85
N ASP A 8 -3.98 -43.00 -31.02
CA ASP A 8 -3.39 -41.67 -31.18
C ASP A 8 -4.42 -40.56 -30.92
N PHE A 9 -5.66 -40.73 -31.35
CA PHE A 9 -6.75 -39.82 -31.02
C PHE A 9 -7.03 -39.73 -29.51
N VAL A 10 -7.11 -40.89 -28.83
CA VAL A 10 -7.32 -40.94 -27.37
C VAL A 10 -6.13 -40.32 -26.62
N ASN A 11 -4.90 -40.56 -27.08
CA ASN A 11 -3.69 -39.97 -26.51
C ASN A 11 -3.72 -38.44 -26.54
N ILE A 12 -4.23 -37.82 -27.61
CA ILE A 12 -4.38 -36.36 -27.68
C ILE A 12 -5.35 -35.87 -26.60
N LEU A 13 -6.48 -36.54 -26.39
CA LEU A 13 -7.45 -36.16 -25.35
C LEU A 13 -6.87 -36.35 -23.95
N GLN A 14 -6.22 -37.49 -23.69
CA GLN A 14 -5.59 -37.78 -22.40
C GLN A 14 -4.49 -36.77 -22.08
N HIS A 15 -3.63 -36.45 -23.03
CA HIS A 15 -2.58 -35.44 -22.86
C HIS A 15 -3.17 -34.07 -22.50
N ARG A 16 -4.23 -33.63 -23.19
CA ARG A 16 -4.91 -32.35 -22.89
C ARG A 16 -5.57 -32.37 -21.51
N MET A 17 -6.22 -33.47 -21.12
CA MET A 17 -6.85 -33.58 -19.79
C MET A 17 -5.81 -33.50 -18.67
N ILE A 18 -4.69 -34.20 -18.81
CA ILE A 18 -3.58 -34.16 -17.83
C ILE A 18 -2.97 -32.76 -17.76
N ALA A 19 -2.73 -32.12 -18.91
CA ALA A 19 -2.21 -30.76 -18.95
C ALA A 19 -3.14 -29.74 -18.26
N LEU A 20 -4.45 -29.84 -18.48
CA LEU A 20 -5.45 -28.98 -17.82
C LEU A 20 -5.52 -29.26 -16.31
N TYR A 21 -5.43 -30.52 -15.89
CA TYR A 21 -5.37 -30.90 -14.48
C TYR A 21 -4.18 -30.24 -13.78
N TYR A 22 -2.97 -30.37 -14.34
CA TYR A 22 -1.77 -29.76 -13.75
C TYR A 22 -1.79 -28.23 -13.80
N ARG A 23 -2.40 -27.63 -14.83
CA ARG A 23 -2.61 -26.19 -14.87
C ARG A 23 -3.54 -25.72 -13.75
N ALA A 24 -4.69 -26.37 -13.57
CA ALA A 24 -5.64 -26.05 -12.51
C ALA A 24 -5.01 -26.28 -11.12
N TRP A 25 -4.26 -27.37 -10.95
CA TRP A 25 -3.48 -27.62 -9.73
C TRP A 25 -2.51 -26.49 -9.45
N ALA A 26 -1.67 -26.11 -10.42
CA ALA A 26 -0.70 -25.02 -10.24
C ALA A 26 -1.37 -23.66 -9.95
N ASP A 27 -2.52 -23.40 -10.59
CA ASP A 27 -3.30 -22.17 -10.36
C ASP A 27 -4.03 -22.16 -8.99
N ALA A 28 -4.18 -23.31 -8.33
CA ALA A 28 -4.71 -23.41 -6.97
C ALA A 28 -3.63 -23.35 -5.87
N HIS A 29 -2.34 -23.48 -6.23
CA HIS A 29 -1.23 -23.54 -5.26
C HIS A 29 -0.37 -22.26 -5.31
N PRO A 30 -0.47 -21.37 -4.30
CA PRO A 30 0.29 -20.12 -4.27
C PRO A 30 1.80 -20.27 -4.37
N ALA A 31 2.38 -21.31 -3.77
CA ALA A 31 3.82 -21.57 -3.82
C ALA A 31 4.32 -21.76 -5.26
N VAL A 32 3.58 -22.54 -6.06
CA VAL A 32 3.89 -22.79 -7.48
C VAL A 32 3.73 -21.50 -8.31
N GLN A 33 2.77 -20.65 -7.96
CA GLN A 33 2.60 -19.36 -8.62
C GLN A 33 3.72 -18.36 -8.30
N ALA A 34 4.27 -18.40 -7.08
CA ALA A 34 5.32 -17.50 -6.64
C ALA A 34 6.66 -17.75 -7.36
N GLU A 35 6.92 -19.00 -7.76
CA GLU A 35 8.12 -19.37 -8.53
C GLU A 35 8.08 -18.90 -10.00
N ARG A 36 6.91 -18.55 -10.54
CA ARG A 36 6.76 -18.11 -11.93
C ARG A 36 7.24 -16.66 -12.10
N ALA A 37 8.19 -16.45 -13.00
CA ALA A 37 8.74 -15.12 -13.30
C ALA A 37 7.68 -14.07 -13.73
N VAL A 38 6.65 -14.51 -14.46
CA VAL A 38 5.55 -13.65 -14.95
C VAL A 38 4.60 -13.24 -13.82
N GLY A 39 4.70 -13.85 -12.64
CA GLY A 39 3.74 -13.67 -11.57
C GLY A 39 2.44 -14.44 -11.82
N GLY A 40 1.88 -14.99 -10.75
CA GLY A 40 0.54 -15.59 -10.78
C GLY A 40 -0.56 -14.63 -10.35
N ARG A 41 -1.78 -15.16 -10.26
CA ARG A 41 -2.95 -14.46 -9.72
C ARG A 41 -2.69 -13.91 -8.31
N VAL A 42 -1.93 -14.65 -7.50
CA VAL A 42 -1.56 -14.22 -6.14
C VAL A 42 -0.72 -12.95 -6.18
N ARG A 43 0.26 -12.85 -7.09
CA ARG A 43 1.08 -11.65 -7.25
C ARG A 43 0.23 -10.47 -7.70
N ALA A 44 -0.62 -10.65 -8.71
CA ALA A 44 -1.53 -9.60 -9.16
C ALA A 44 -2.46 -9.10 -8.04
N MET A 45 -2.93 -10.00 -7.16
CA MET A 45 -3.72 -9.63 -5.98
C MET A 45 -2.90 -8.82 -4.97
N LEU A 46 -1.65 -9.21 -4.70
CA LEU A 46 -0.75 -8.45 -3.83
C LEU A 46 -0.41 -7.07 -4.41
N GLU A 47 -0.19 -6.98 -5.74
CA GLU A 47 0.03 -5.71 -6.43
C GLU A 47 -1.18 -4.78 -6.31
N ALA A 48 -2.39 -5.32 -6.46
CA ALA A 48 -3.62 -4.56 -6.26
C ALA A 48 -3.77 -4.09 -4.81
N MET A 49 -3.51 -4.98 -3.84
CA MET A 49 -3.52 -4.67 -2.40
C MET A 49 -2.50 -3.61 -2.00
N ALA A 50 -1.33 -3.61 -2.66
CA ALA A 50 -0.26 -2.65 -2.46
C ALA A 50 -0.45 -1.32 -3.21
N GLY A 51 -1.53 -1.19 -4.01
CA GLY A 51 -1.82 0.01 -4.81
C GLY A 51 -0.96 0.16 -6.07
N ILE A 52 -0.21 -0.87 -6.47
CA ILE A 52 0.70 -0.87 -7.64
C ILE A 52 0.17 -1.66 -8.84
N GLY A 53 -1.07 -2.15 -8.76
CA GLY A 53 -1.70 -2.97 -9.81
C GLY A 53 -2.26 -2.19 -11.01
N LEU A 54 -2.23 -0.85 -10.99
CA LEU A 54 -2.73 -0.01 -12.08
C LEU A 54 -1.56 0.55 -12.91
N PRO A 55 -1.77 0.81 -14.23
CA PRO A 55 -0.76 1.48 -15.04
C PRO A 55 -0.36 2.84 -14.45
N GLY A 56 0.94 3.09 -14.29
CA GLY A 56 1.46 4.36 -13.79
C GLY A 56 1.57 4.48 -12.26
N THR A 57 1.21 3.44 -11.49
CA THR A 57 1.39 3.45 -10.02
C THR A 57 2.66 2.73 -9.54
N GLN A 58 3.40 2.12 -10.47
CA GLN A 58 4.65 1.42 -10.21
C GLN A 58 5.79 2.41 -9.94
N ASP A 59 6.57 2.12 -8.90
CA ASP A 59 7.81 2.80 -8.57
C ASP A 59 8.88 1.73 -8.26
N PRO A 60 9.85 1.51 -9.16
CA PRO A 60 10.85 0.45 -9.00
C PRO A 60 11.57 0.45 -7.65
N ASN A 61 11.71 1.61 -7.00
CA ASN A 61 12.39 1.74 -5.72
C ASN A 61 11.52 1.27 -4.55
N LEU A 62 10.20 1.43 -4.65
CA LEU A 62 9.25 1.15 -3.57
C LEU A 62 8.42 -0.11 -3.81
N ASP A 63 8.31 -0.60 -5.05
CA ASP A 63 7.42 -1.70 -5.40
C ASP A 63 7.72 -2.97 -4.60
N THR A 64 9.01 -3.26 -4.35
CA THR A 64 9.42 -4.42 -3.56
C THR A 64 8.94 -4.33 -2.11
N VAL A 65 9.05 -3.15 -1.50
CA VAL A 65 8.61 -2.87 -0.12
C VAL A 65 7.09 -2.85 -0.04
N LYS A 66 6.42 -2.20 -1.00
CA LYS A 66 4.97 -2.17 -1.14
C LYS A 66 4.39 -3.57 -1.29
N LEU A 67 5.01 -4.44 -2.08
CA LEU A 67 4.61 -5.85 -2.22
C LEU A 67 4.78 -6.63 -0.92
N ARG A 68 5.90 -6.45 -0.21
CA ARG A 68 6.12 -7.13 1.08
C ARG A 68 5.09 -6.69 2.13
N GLN A 69 4.72 -5.41 2.10
CA GLN A 69 3.74 -4.79 2.99
C GLN A 69 2.31 -4.79 2.42
N ALA A 70 2.01 -5.54 1.36
CA ALA A 70 0.72 -5.46 0.66
C ALA A 70 -0.50 -5.68 1.58
N ALA A 71 -0.42 -6.65 2.50
CA ALA A 71 -1.47 -6.89 3.49
C ALA A 71 -1.63 -5.72 4.48
N SER A 72 -0.51 -5.09 4.85
CA SER A 72 -0.47 -3.90 5.70
C SER A 72 -0.83 -2.63 4.93
N LEU A 73 -0.80 -2.59 3.60
CA LEU A 73 -1.27 -1.43 2.83
C LEU A 73 -2.75 -1.54 2.47
N ALA A 74 -3.26 -2.76 2.31
CA ALA A 74 -4.65 -3.01 1.96
C ALA A 74 -5.66 -2.70 3.08
N ASN A 75 -5.22 -2.64 4.32
CA ASN A 75 -6.10 -2.40 5.46
C ASN A 75 -6.37 -0.91 5.65
N GLN A 76 -7.63 -0.51 5.81
CA GLN A 76 -8.04 0.90 5.88
C GLN A 76 -7.70 1.58 7.21
N VAL A 77 -7.35 0.83 8.26
CA VAL A 77 -7.01 1.41 9.56
C VAL A 77 -5.56 1.88 9.56
N ASP A 78 -5.34 3.19 9.49
CA ASP A 78 -4.01 3.78 9.58
C ASP A 78 -3.54 3.83 11.04
N GLY A 79 -2.65 2.90 11.39
CA GLY A 79 -2.00 2.85 12.71
C GLY A 79 -0.55 3.34 12.65
N PRO A 80 -0.04 3.95 13.74
CA PRO A 80 1.34 4.44 13.79
C PRO A 80 2.37 3.32 13.56
N GLU A 81 2.13 2.12 14.10
CA GLU A 81 3.01 0.96 13.92
C GLU A 81 3.16 0.56 12.45
N ARG A 82 2.07 0.58 11.68
CA ARG A 82 2.08 0.17 10.26
C ARG A 82 2.83 1.15 9.39
N LEU A 83 2.59 2.44 9.60
CA LEU A 83 3.35 3.49 8.92
C LEU A 83 4.83 3.40 9.31
N THR A 84 5.12 3.16 10.59
CA THR A 84 6.50 3.01 11.08
C THR A 84 7.19 1.81 10.42
N LEU A 85 6.55 0.65 10.38
CA LEU A 85 7.11 -0.57 9.78
C LEU A 85 7.37 -0.38 8.28
N PHE A 86 6.40 0.19 7.56
CA PHE A 86 6.55 0.47 6.13
C PHE A 86 7.73 1.41 5.87
N LEU A 87 7.83 2.52 6.60
CA LEU A 87 8.91 3.48 6.43
C LEU A 87 10.26 2.90 6.87
N ALA A 88 10.30 2.11 7.94
CA ALA A 88 11.53 1.48 8.39
C ALA A 88 12.08 0.49 7.36
N GLU A 89 11.19 -0.26 6.70
CA GLU A 89 11.58 -1.16 5.62
C GLU A 89 12.02 -0.39 4.35
N ALA A 90 11.31 0.69 4.00
CA ALA A 90 11.63 1.53 2.86
C ALA A 90 12.99 2.24 3.01
N PHE A 91 13.23 2.85 4.17
CA PHE A 91 14.46 3.58 4.47
C PHE A 91 15.59 2.70 4.98
N LYS A 92 15.31 1.42 5.30
CA LYS A 92 16.26 0.49 5.94
C LYS A 92 16.85 1.05 7.24
N ALA A 93 16.07 1.85 7.96
CA ALA A 93 16.47 2.55 9.18
C ALA A 93 15.35 2.49 10.22
N PRO A 94 15.66 2.56 11.53
CA PRO A 94 14.61 2.64 12.53
C PRO A 94 13.81 3.93 12.35
N VAL A 95 12.49 3.83 12.39
CA VAL A 95 11.57 4.98 12.34
C VAL A 95 10.76 5.00 13.62
N GLN A 96 10.46 6.20 14.13
CA GLN A 96 9.56 6.40 15.25
C GLN A 96 8.59 7.52 14.92
N ILE A 97 7.32 7.35 15.29
CA ILE A 97 6.29 8.36 15.11
C ILE A 97 6.00 9.01 16.46
N LYS A 98 6.08 10.33 16.48
CA LYS A 98 5.56 11.13 17.59
C LYS A 98 4.24 11.74 17.18
N GLU A 99 3.17 11.20 17.75
CA GLU A 99 1.81 11.63 17.50
C GLU A 99 1.49 12.93 18.24
N PHE A 100 0.43 13.59 17.77
CA PHE A 100 -0.17 14.76 18.39
C PHE A 100 0.75 15.98 18.57
N ILE A 101 1.49 16.34 17.52
CA ILE A 101 2.39 17.50 17.56
C ILE A 101 1.57 18.80 17.54
N SER A 102 1.83 19.62 18.54
CA SER A 102 1.25 20.96 18.68
C SER A 102 1.65 21.86 17.52
N ALA A 103 0.67 22.39 16.80
CA ALA A 103 0.88 23.28 15.68
C ALA A 103 -0.13 24.44 15.66
N TRP A 104 0.35 25.61 15.29
CA TRP A 104 -0.50 26.77 15.00
C TRP A 104 -0.86 26.80 13.53
N ILE A 105 -2.11 26.50 13.21
CA ILE A 105 -2.66 26.51 11.85
C ILE A 105 -3.17 27.92 11.55
N THR A 106 -2.73 28.49 10.43
CA THR A 106 -3.22 29.79 9.97
C THR A 106 -4.63 29.65 9.40
N VAL A 107 -5.54 30.51 9.86
CA VAL A 107 -6.91 30.59 9.34
C VAL A 107 -6.91 31.52 8.12
N PRO A 108 -7.34 31.06 6.94
CA PRO A 108 -7.48 31.90 5.77
C PRO A 108 -8.35 33.14 6.07
N THR A 109 -8.01 34.29 5.48
CA THR A 109 -8.65 35.59 5.78
C THR A 109 -10.16 35.63 5.56
N GLY A 110 -10.70 34.78 4.69
CA GLY A 110 -12.13 34.62 4.44
C GLY A 110 -12.86 33.76 5.48
N LEU A 111 -12.13 32.93 6.23
CA LEU A 111 -12.67 32.06 7.29
C LEU A 111 -12.48 32.63 8.70
N GLN A 112 -11.86 33.82 8.81
CA GLN A 112 -11.70 34.51 10.07
C GLN A 112 -13.00 35.17 10.52
N THR A 113 -13.22 35.19 11.83
CA THR A 113 -14.35 35.87 12.46
C THR A 113 -14.38 37.35 12.11
N ARG A 114 -15.52 37.82 11.60
CA ARG A 114 -15.77 39.24 11.34
C ARG A 114 -17.15 39.61 11.89
N LEU A 115 -17.17 40.51 12.87
CA LEU A 115 -18.42 41.03 13.43
C LEU A 115 -19.32 41.60 12.32
N ALA A 116 -20.62 41.32 12.44
CA ALA A 116 -21.65 41.67 11.44
C ALA A 116 -21.40 41.12 10.01
N LYS A 117 -20.49 40.14 9.86
CA LYS A 117 -20.22 39.46 8.59
C LYS A 117 -20.26 37.94 8.78
N ALA A 118 -19.10 37.30 8.65
CA ALA A 118 -18.97 35.85 8.62
C ALA A 118 -18.38 35.32 9.94
N PHE A 119 -18.78 34.10 10.29
CA PHE A 119 -18.22 33.35 11.42
C PHE A 119 -18.31 34.10 12.76
N ALA A 120 -19.34 34.92 12.99
CA ALA A 120 -19.50 35.73 14.21
C ALA A 120 -20.30 35.04 15.34
N GLY A 121 -20.73 33.79 15.14
CA GLY A 121 -21.51 33.03 16.13
C GLY A 121 -20.62 32.21 17.07
N LEU A 122 -20.70 32.49 18.36
CA LEU A 122 -20.05 31.68 19.40
C LEU A 122 -20.61 30.24 19.38
N GLY A 123 -19.74 29.25 19.50
CA GLY A 123 -20.10 27.82 19.45
C GLY A 123 -20.50 27.31 18.06
N LYS A 124 -20.51 28.16 17.02
CA LYS A 124 -20.82 27.77 15.64
C LYS A 124 -19.62 27.85 14.72
N GLY A 125 -18.94 29.00 14.72
CA GLY A 125 -17.81 29.23 13.80
C GLY A 125 -16.88 30.36 14.20
N ALA A 126 -17.18 31.09 15.28
CA ALA A 126 -16.29 32.12 15.77
C ALA A 126 -14.95 31.53 16.25
N THR A 127 -13.88 31.97 15.61
CA THR A 127 -12.48 31.73 15.97
C THR A 127 -11.86 33.00 16.56
N ILE A 128 -10.96 32.83 17.52
CA ILE A 128 -10.23 33.94 18.14
C ILE A 128 -8.90 34.12 17.41
N GLY A 129 -8.73 35.25 16.73
CA GLY A 129 -7.50 35.60 16.04
C GLY A 129 -7.28 34.87 14.71
N PRO A 130 -6.11 35.10 14.06
CA PRO A 130 -5.82 34.58 12.73
C PRO A 130 -5.27 33.14 12.72
N ARG A 131 -5.15 32.48 13.87
CA ARG A 131 -4.54 31.14 13.99
C ARG A 131 -5.29 30.28 15.00
N VAL A 132 -5.37 28.99 14.72
CA VAL A 132 -5.97 27.98 15.60
C VAL A 132 -4.88 27.02 16.06
N PHE A 133 -4.86 26.73 17.35
CA PHE A 133 -3.97 25.73 17.92
C PHE A 133 -4.57 24.33 17.73
N SER A 134 -3.82 23.42 17.12
CA SER A 134 -4.23 22.02 16.92
C SER A 134 -3.09 21.10 17.30
N ARG A 135 -3.42 20.01 18.01
CA ARG A 135 -2.47 18.91 18.25
C ARG A 135 -2.71 17.73 17.31
N GLN A 136 -3.87 17.62 16.68
CA GLN A 136 -4.25 16.45 15.88
C GLN A 136 -3.84 16.55 14.40
N SER A 137 -3.36 17.72 13.97
CA SER A 137 -3.08 18.01 12.56
C SER A 137 -1.68 17.60 12.10
N ARG A 138 -0.78 17.24 13.02
CA ARG A 138 0.62 16.96 12.69
C ARG A 138 1.15 15.77 13.47
N ILE A 139 2.00 15.02 12.78
CA ILE A 139 2.87 13.99 13.32
C ILE A 139 4.32 14.35 12.98
N GLU A 140 5.25 13.88 13.81
CA GLU A 140 6.69 14.01 13.57
C GLU A 140 7.25 12.61 13.35
N LEU A 141 7.87 12.41 12.17
CA LEU A 141 8.59 11.18 11.83
C LEU A 141 10.06 11.37 12.22
N ARG A 142 10.58 10.50 13.08
CA ARG A 142 11.98 10.46 13.48
C ARG A 142 12.63 9.26 12.82
N VAL A 143 13.63 9.50 11.98
CA VAL A 143 14.38 8.47 11.29
C VAL A 143 15.77 8.37 11.94
N GLY A 144 16.15 7.19 12.40
CA GLY A 144 17.47 6.90 12.94
C GLY A 144 17.48 6.10 14.25
N PRO A 145 18.68 5.83 14.81
CA PRO A 145 19.98 6.38 14.44
C PRO A 145 20.48 5.89 13.07
N LEU A 146 21.10 6.79 12.31
CA LEU A 146 21.70 6.51 10.99
C LEU A 146 23.23 6.53 11.12
N GLY A 147 23.92 5.65 10.40
CA GLY A 147 25.37 5.78 10.21
C GLY A 147 25.73 7.02 9.38
N TYR A 148 26.97 7.51 9.47
CA TYR A 148 27.41 8.67 8.67
C TYR A 148 27.25 8.44 7.15
N GLU A 149 27.56 7.23 6.68
CA GLU A 149 27.40 6.85 5.26
C GLU A 149 25.93 6.73 4.82
N GLU A 150 25.00 6.44 5.73
CA GLU A 150 23.55 6.37 5.43
C GLU A 150 22.89 7.75 5.48
N PHE A 151 23.49 8.70 6.22
CA PHE A 151 23.01 10.07 6.35
C PHE A 151 23.48 10.99 5.22
N LYS A 152 24.68 10.75 4.67
CA LYS A 152 25.32 11.58 3.64
C LYS A 152 24.61 11.49 2.29
#